data_AF-A0A6C0F520-F1
#
_entry.id   AF-A0A6C0F520-F1
#
_cell.length_a   1.000
_cell.length_b   1.000
_cell.length_c   1.000
_cell.angle_alpha   90.00
_cell.angle_beta   90.00
_cell.angle_gamma   90.00
#
_symmetry.space_group_name_H-M   'P 1'
#
loop_
_entity.id
_entity.type
_entity.pdbx_description
1 polymer ?
#
loop_
_entity_poly.entity_id
_entity_poly.type
_entity_poly.pdbx_seq_one_letter_code
_entity_poly.pdbx_strand_id
1 'polypeptide(L)'
;MNLEVFLNLSFYAHLANLMFILFAVYFVISNFSYLENMSAEKKIYVVLLFSIASGVHGLSHLGLENLYQYNPMGFFVRTVHSLM
;
A
#
# COMPACT_ATOMS: atom_id res chain seq x y z
N MET A 1 17.70 1.26 -13.43
CA MET A 1 17.04 0.38 -12.43
C MET A 1 17.86 -0.89 -12.35
N ASN A 2 18.28 -1.31 -11.16
CA ASN A 2 19.17 -2.46 -11.01
C ASN A 2 18.40 -3.76 -11.31
N LEU A 3 18.95 -4.66 -12.13
CA LEU A 3 18.26 -5.90 -12.54
C LEU A 3 17.98 -6.83 -11.34
N GLU A 4 18.74 -6.69 -10.26
CA GLU A 4 18.58 -7.43 -9.00
C GLU A 4 17.23 -7.16 -8.31
N VAL A 5 16.60 -6.01 -8.55
CA VAL A 5 15.30 -5.66 -7.93
C VAL A 5 14.20 -6.61 -8.40
N PHE A 6 14.20 -6.95 -9.69
CA PHE A 6 13.18 -7.83 -10.28
C PHE A 6 13.35 -9.30 -9.90
N LEU A 7 14.55 -9.70 -9.47
CA LEU A 7 14.82 -11.05 -8.99
C LEU A 7 14.55 -11.18 -7.48
N ASN A 8 14.20 -10.08 -6.82
CA ASN A 8 14.09 -10.03 -5.38
C ASN A 8 12.69 -10.45 -4.89
N LEU A 9 12.66 -11.36 -3.90
CA LEU A 9 11.43 -11.81 -3.27
C LEU A 9 10.60 -10.67 -2.65
N SER A 10 11.27 -9.64 -2.12
CA SER A 10 10.63 -8.44 -1.54
C SER A 10 9.85 -7.65 -2.59
N PHE A 11 10.37 -7.53 -3.82
CA PHE A 11 9.67 -6.86 -4.91
C PHE A 11 8.36 -7.58 -5.27
N TYR A 12 8.40 -8.91 -5.40
CA TYR A 12 7.20 -9.71 -5.67
C TYR A 12 6.20 -9.69 -4.50
N ALA A 13 6.69 -9.76 -3.25
CA ALA A 13 5.85 -9.61 -2.07
C ALA A 13 5.16 -8.23 -2.04
N HIS A 14 5.87 -7.20 -2.47
CA HIS A 14 5.33 -5.85 -2.54
C HIS A 14 4.28 -5.70 -3.65
N LEU A 15 4.48 -6.32 -4.82
CA LEU A 15 3.48 -6.40 -5.88
C LEU A 15 2.22 -7.17 -5.44
N ALA A 16 2.39 -8.26 -4.68
CA ALA A 16 1.26 -8.97 -4.08
C ALA A 16 0.49 -8.10 -3.08
N ASN A 17 1.20 -7.33 -2.25
CA ASN A 17 0.56 -6.33 -1.35
C ASN A 17 -0.26 -5.29 -2.13
N LEU A 18 0.21 -4.82 -3.28
CA LEU A 18 -0.56 -3.92 -4.14
C LEU A 18 -1.88 -4.57 -4.58
N MET A 19 -1.88 -5.84 -4.98
CA MET A 19 -3.10 -6.57 -5.35
C MET A 19 -4.07 -6.72 -4.17
N PHE A 20 -3.57 -7.02 -2.97
CA PHE A 20 -4.40 -7.09 -1.77
C PHE A 20 -5.02 -5.74 -1.40
N ILE A 21 -4.26 -4.65 -1.53
CA ILE A 21 -4.79 -3.29 -1.29
C ILE A 21 -5.88 -2.95 -2.30
N LEU A 22 -5.67 -3.22 -3.59
CA LEU A 22 -6.69 -2.97 -4.62
C LEU A 22 -7.95 -3.82 -4.36
N PHE A 23 -7.79 -5.08 -3.98
CA PHE A 23 -8.91 -5.93 -3.59
C PHE A 23 -9.65 -5.40 -2.35
N ALA A 24 -8.92 -4.93 -1.33
CA ALA A 24 -9.52 -4.33 -0.13
C ALA A 24 -10.29 -3.04 -0.47
N VAL A 25 -9.74 -2.18 -1.32
CA VAL A 25 -10.44 -0.98 -1.81
C VAL A 25 -11.70 -1.35 -2.58
N TYR A 26 -11.60 -2.31 -3.51
CA TYR A 26 -12.76 -2.82 -4.23
C TYR A 26 -13.84 -3.37 -3.29
N PHE A 27 -13.44 -4.14 -2.26
CA PHE A 27 -14.35 -4.68 -1.27
C PHE A 27 -15.05 -3.58 -0.47
N VAL A 28 -14.31 -2.55 -0.04
CA VAL A 28 -14.85 -1.39 0.69
C VAL A 28 -15.86 -0.64 -0.16
N ILE A 29 -15.54 -0.37 -1.44
CA ILE A 29 -16.44 0.32 -2.36
C ILE A 29 -17.70 -0.52 -2.60
N SER A 30 -17.54 -1.81 -2.87
CA SER A 30 -18.66 -2.72 -3.18
C SER A 30 -19.58 -2.98 -1.98
N ASN A 31 -19.08 -2.77 -0.76
CA ASN A 31 -19.82 -3.00 0.49
C ASN A 31 -19.96 -1.71 1.30
N PHE A 32 -19.90 -0.54 0.66
CA PHE A 32 -19.90 0.75 1.36
C PHE A 32 -21.13 0.93 2.26
N SER A 33 -22.31 0.57 1.76
CA SER A 33 -23.56 0.65 2.54
C SER A 33 -23.52 -0.23 3.79
N TYR A 34 -22.84 -1.38 3.75
CA TYR A 34 -22.68 -2.23 4.94
C TYR A 34 -21.75 -1.57 5.97
N LEU A 35 -20.64 -0.99 5.51
CA LEU A 35 -19.69 -0.27 6.36
C LEU A 35 -20.31 0.98 7.00
N GLU A 36 -21.16 1.69 6.27
CA GLU A 36 -21.88 2.87 6.77
C GLU A 36 -22.84 2.51 7.91
N ASN A 37 -23.51 1.36 7.81
CA ASN A 37 -24.49 0.90 8.80
C ASN A 37 -23.88 0.12 9.98
N MET A 38 -22.56 -0.06 10.01
CA MET A 38 -21.88 -0.69 11.16
C MET A 38 -21.97 0.17 12.43
N SER A 39 -21.99 -0.51 13.59
CA SER A 39 -21.83 0.15 14.89
C SER A 39 -20.48 0.87 14.99
N ALA A 40 -20.41 1.92 15.80
CA ALA A 40 -19.19 2.71 15.99
C ALA A 40 -17.98 1.86 16.40
N GLU A 41 -18.18 0.89 17.29
CA GLU A 41 -17.15 -0.08 17.72
C GLU A 41 -16.57 -0.85 16.53
N LYS A 42 -17.42 -1.40 15.65
CA LYS A 42 -16.97 -2.15 14.46
C LYS A 42 -16.22 -1.24 13.48
N LYS A 43 -16.66 0.00 13.31
CA LYS A 43 -15.95 0.99 12.48
C LYS A 43 -14.55 1.27 13.03
N ILE A 44 -14.39 1.40 14.35
CA ILE A 44 -13.08 1.57 14.99
C ILE A 44 -12.16 0.38 14.67
N TYR A 45 -12.65 -0.85 14.74
CA TYR A 45 -11.85 -2.03 14.38
C TYR A 45 -11.41 -2.04 12.92
N VAL A 46 -12.29 -1.67 11.99
CA VAL A 46 -11.94 -1.57 10.56
C VAL A 46 -10.86 -0.51 10.33
N VAL A 47 -10.99 0.66 10.97
CA VAL A 47 -9.99 1.74 10.87
C VAL A 47 -8.65 1.32 11.48
N LEU A 48 -8.66 0.61 12.61
CA LEU A 48 -7.45 0.07 13.24
C LEU A 48 -6.75 -0.95 12.34
N LEU A 49 -7.50 -1.89 11.76
CA LEU A 49 -6.94 -2.86 10.82
C LEU A 49 -6.33 -2.18 9.60
N PHE A 50 -7.02 -1.18 9.04
CA PHE A 50 -6.50 -0.39 7.92
C PHE A 50 -5.22 0.39 8.30
N SER A 51 -5.18 0.95 9.52
CA SER A 51 -4.00 1.67 10.03
C SER A 51 -2.80 0.74 10.20
N ILE A 52 -3.01 -0.46 10.73
CA ILE A 52 -1.95 -1.48 10.86
C ILE A 52 -1.47 -1.92 9.48
N ALA A 53 -2.39 -2.24 8.56
CA ALA A 53 -2.06 -2.69 7.21
C ALA A 53 -1.26 -1.64 6.43
N SER A 54 -1.70 -0.37 6.49
CA SER A 54 -0.99 0.75 5.84
C SER A 54 0.38 1.01 6.47
N GLY A 55 0.51 0.91 7.79
CA GLY A 55 1.80 1.01 8.49
C GLY A 55 2.78 -0.09 8.08
N VAL A 56 2.34 -1.35 8.10
CA VAL A 56 3.18 -2.50 7.67
C VAL A 56 3.57 -2.39 6.19
N HIS A 57 2.64 -1.97 5.34
CA HIS A 57 2.94 -1.70 3.93
C HIS A 57 3.99 -0.59 3.76
N GLY A 58 3.87 0.51 4.51
CA GLY A 58 4.86 1.59 4.53
C GLY A 58 6.25 1.15 4.98
N LEU A 59 6.34 0.31 6.01
CA LEU A 59 7.62 -0.29 6.42
C LEU A 59 8.26 -1.14 5.32
N SER A 60 7.45 -1.86 4.54
CA SER A 60 7.96 -2.65 3.40
C SER A 60 8.57 -1.77 2.30
N HIS A 61 8.01 -0.58 2.05
CA HIS A 61 8.61 0.41 1.14
C HIS A 61 9.95 0.92 1.63
N LEU A 62 10.06 1.24 2.93
CA LEU A 62 11.32 1.67 3.53
C LEU A 62 12.40 0.58 3.42
N GLY A 63 12.03 -0.69 3.59
CA GLY A 63 12.92 -1.81 3.35
C GLY A 63 13.41 -1.89 1.90
N LEU A 64 12.51 -1.68 0.94
CA LEU A 64 12.86 -1.65 -0.49
C LEU A 64 13.80 -0.49 -0.85
N GLU A 65 13.55 0.69 -0.29
CA GLU A 65 14.38 1.86 -0.51
C GLU A 65 15.79 1.68 0.07
N ASN A 66 15.88 1.22 1.31
CA ASN A 66 17.18 1.06 1.98
C ASN A 66 18.05 -0.03 1.33
N LEU A 67 17.46 -1.18 0.98
CA LEU A 67 18.21 -2.34 0.49
C LEU A 67 18.42 -2.33 -1.03
N TYR A 68 17.45 -1.81 -1.79
CA TYR A 68 17.46 -1.90 -3.25
C TYR A 68 17.52 -0.53 -3.94
N GLN A 69 17.61 0.56 -3.18
CA GLN A 69 17.61 1.94 -3.70
C GLN A 69 16.40 2.19 -4.62
N TYR A 70 15.29 1.49 -4.35
CA TYR A 70 14.06 1.56 -5.12
C TYR A 70 13.01 2.34 -4.31
N ASN A 71 12.78 3.59 -4.70
CA ASN A 71 11.74 4.43 -4.11
C ASN A 71 10.61 4.68 -5.13
N PRO A 72 9.52 3.90 -5.09
CA PRO A 72 8.39 4.08 -6.00
C PRO A 72 7.65 5.41 -5.80
N MET A 73 7.64 5.97 -4.58
CA MET A 73 7.09 7.31 -4.34
C MET A 73 7.97 8.42 -4.90
N GLY A 74 9.29 8.25 -4.87
CA GLY A 74 10.25 9.21 -5.42
C GLY A 74 10.04 9.44 -6.92
N PHE A 75 9.60 8.42 -7.65
CA PHE A 75 9.20 8.56 -9.06
C PHE A 75 7.98 9.48 -9.21
N PHE A 76 6.95 9.28 -8.38
CA PHE A 76 5.74 10.09 -8.40
C PHE A 76 6.03 11.56 -8.04
N VAL A 77 6.77 11.81 -6.97
CA VAL A 77 7.15 13.16 -6.53
C VAL A 77 8.00 13.88 -7.58
N ARG A 78 8.99 13.21 -8.19
CA ARG A 78 9.79 13.80 -9.28
C ARG A 78 8.95 14.14 -10.50
N THR A 79 7.99 13.29 -10.85
CA THR A 79 7.10 13.51 -12.00
C THR A 79 6.22 14.73 -11.76
N VAL A 80 5.61 14.86 -10.58
CA VAL A 80 4.81 16.03 -10.21
C VAL A 80 5.67 17.30 -10.19
N HIS A 81 6.87 17.25 -9.61
CA HIS A 81 7.76 18.40 -9.57
C HIS A 81 8.26 18.83 -10.97
N SER A 82 8.42 17.90 -11.91
CA SER A 82 8.80 18.23 -13.30
C SER A 82 7.66 18.83 -14.14
N LEU A 83 6.43 18.81 -13.63
CA LEU A 83 5.24 19.34 -14.29
C LEU A 83 4.80 20.71 -13.72
N MET A 84 5.50 21.21 -12.70
CA MET A 84 5.33 22.55 -12.10
C MET A 84 6.47 23.47 -12.53
#